data_AF-A0A928DWA9-F1
#
_entry.id   AF-A0A928DWA9-F1
#
_cell.length_a   1.000
_cell.length_b   1.000
_cell.length_c   1.000
_cell.angle_alpha   90.00
_cell.angle_beta   90.00
_cell.angle_gamma   90.00
#
_symmetry.space_group_name_H-M   'P 1'
#
loop_
_entity.id
_entity.type
_entity.pdbx_description
1 polymer ?
#
loop_
_entity_poly.entity_id
_entity_poly.type
_entity_poly.pdbx_seq_one_letter_code
_entity_poly.pdbx_strand_id
1 'polypeptide(L)'
;DHGKTLALVMPALWKYLRKEKEAKLLQYADRVWGIRGEDTDAVIDAAIEKTVEFFKSVGCDATRTAYGVTDEVIEKIILVFERRGTKLGECAIGAQEIGQILKLCAK
;
A
#
# COMPACT_ATOMS: atom_id res chain seq x y z
N ASP A 1 -9.16 -12.70 5.97
CA ASP A 1 -8.07 -13.54 5.45
C ASP A 1 -6.80 -12.71 5.40
N HIS A 2 -5.64 -13.30 5.74
CA HIS A 2 -4.38 -12.57 5.81
C HIS A 2 -3.94 -12.01 4.45
N GLY A 3 -4.04 -12.80 3.37
CA GLY A 3 -3.61 -12.39 2.02
C GLY A 3 -4.42 -11.22 1.48
N LYS A 4 -5.73 -11.20 1.75
CA LYS A 4 -6.64 -10.11 1.35
C LYS A 4 -6.27 -8.78 1.99
N THR A 5 -5.89 -8.78 3.27
CA THR A 5 -5.44 -7.55 3.95
C THR A 5 -4.13 -7.00 3.39
N LEU A 6 -3.22 -7.87 2.95
CA LEU A 6 -1.96 -7.46 2.31
C LEU A 6 -2.19 -6.84 0.94
N ALA A 7 -3.06 -7.45 0.13
CA ALA A 7 -3.43 -6.95 -1.19
C ALA A 7 -4.05 -5.55 -1.14
N LEU A 8 -4.78 -5.24 -0.06
CA LEU A 8 -5.34 -3.91 0.19
C LEU A 8 -4.26 -2.88 0.60
N VAL A 9 -3.43 -3.22 1.58
CA VAL A 9 -2.51 -2.26 2.22
C VAL A 9 -1.26 -2.00 1.40
N MET A 10 -0.71 -3.02 0.73
CA MET A 10 0.59 -2.93 0.04
C MET A 10 0.63 -1.82 -1.04
N PRO A 11 -0.36 -1.68 -1.93
CA PRO A 11 -0.37 -0.60 -2.92
C PRO A 11 -0.41 0.80 -2.27
N ALA A 12 -1.21 0.97 -1.21
CA ALA A 12 -1.32 2.23 -0.49
C ALA A 12 -0.03 2.59 0.26
N LEU A 13 0.62 1.58 0.87
CA LEU A 13 1.90 1.74 1.52
C LEU A 13 3.00 2.18 0.53
N TRP A 14 3.03 1.60 -0.66
CA TRP A 14 4.00 1.99 -1.70
C TRP A 14 3.75 3.39 -2.25
N LYS A 15 2.48 3.80 -2.36
CA LYS A 15 2.14 5.19 -2.69
C LYS A 15 2.60 6.16 -1.61
N TYR A 16 2.40 5.81 -0.35
CA TYR A 16 2.80 6.64 0.79
C TYR A 16 4.32 6.77 0.92
N LEU A 17 5.04 5.64 0.89
CA LEU A 17 6.50 5.57 1.00
C LEU A 17 7.20 5.62 -0.36
N ARG A 18 6.61 6.32 -1.33
CA ARG A 18 7.12 6.33 -2.72
C ARG A 18 8.57 6.77 -2.76
N LYS A 19 8.89 7.88 -2.10
CA LYS A 19 10.21 8.50 -2.13
C LYS A 19 11.25 7.60 -1.46
N GLU A 20 10.89 7.05 -0.31
CA GLU A 20 11.75 6.18 0.50
C GLU A 20 12.02 4.84 -0.21
N LYS A 21 11.05 4.35 -1.00
CA LYS A 21 11.15 3.08 -1.73
C LYS A 21 11.48 3.24 -3.22
N GLU A 22 11.71 4.45 -3.71
CA GLU A 22 11.79 4.80 -5.14
C GLU A 22 12.73 3.86 -5.91
N ALA A 23 13.98 3.77 -5.48
CA ALA A 23 14.99 2.93 -6.15
C ALA A 23 14.57 1.45 -6.25
N LYS A 24 13.87 0.94 -5.23
CA LYS A 24 13.38 -0.45 -5.23
C LYS A 24 12.10 -0.61 -6.03
N LEU A 25 11.22 0.38 -6.05
CA LEU A 25 10.02 0.37 -6.88
C LEU A 25 10.37 0.46 -8.37
N LEU A 26 11.37 1.26 -8.75
CA LEU A 26 11.91 1.28 -10.11
C LEU A 26 12.55 -0.06 -10.50
N GLN A 27 13.35 -0.64 -9.61
CA GLN A 27 13.92 -1.97 -9.83
C GLN A 27 12.83 -3.05 -9.97
N TYR A 28 11.77 -2.96 -9.17
CA TYR A 28 10.62 -3.86 -9.23
C TYR A 28 9.84 -3.70 -10.55
N ALA A 29 9.58 -2.46 -10.96
CA ALA A 29 8.92 -2.12 -12.21
C ALA A 29 9.64 -2.76 -13.41
N ASP A 30 10.97 -2.60 -13.48
CA ASP A 30 11.78 -3.18 -14.56
C ASP A 30 11.82 -4.72 -14.49
N ARG A 31 12.21 -5.29 -13.34
CA ARG A 31 12.54 -6.72 -13.27
C ARG A 31 11.33 -7.65 -13.22
N VAL A 32 10.21 -7.19 -12.67
CA VAL A 32 9.01 -8.01 -12.51
C VAL A 32 8.01 -7.72 -13.62
N TRP A 33 7.86 -6.46 -14.00
CA TRP A 33 6.84 -6.03 -14.96
C TRP A 33 7.40 -5.59 -16.32
N GLY A 34 8.72 -5.48 -16.46
CA GLY A 34 9.35 -4.99 -17.70
C GLY A 34 9.07 -3.52 -18.00
N ILE A 35 8.68 -2.73 -17.00
CA ILE A 35 8.29 -1.32 -17.17
C ILE A 35 9.51 -0.44 -16.99
N ARG A 36 9.78 0.41 -17.99
CA ARG A 36 10.90 1.36 -18.03
C ARG A 36 10.41 2.68 -18.61
N GLY A 37 11.01 3.78 -18.17
CA GLY A 37 10.67 5.12 -18.64
C GLY A 37 11.57 6.17 -18.01
N GLU A 38 11.54 7.38 -18.57
CA GLU A 38 12.28 8.53 -18.04
C GLU A 38 11.53 9.21 -16.89
N ASP A 39 10.19 9.12 -16.88
CA ASP A 39 9.35 9.59 -15.78
C ASP A 39 9.27 8.52 -14.69
N THR A 40 10.08 8.71 -13.64
CA THR A 40 10.11 7.86 -12.46
C THR A 40 8.74 7.68 -11.82
N ASP A 41 7.94 8.75 -11.72
CA ASP A 41 6.65 8.69 -11.06
C ASP A 41 5.66 7.85 -11.86
N ALA A 42 5.63 8.04 -13.18
CA ALA A 42 4.78 7.25 -14.08
C ALA A 42 5.17 5.75 -14.07
N VAL A 43 6.46 5.44 -14.02
CA VAL A 43 6.95 4.05 -13.95
C VAL A 43 6.52 3.37 -12.65
N ILE A 44 6.63 4.07 -11.52
CA ILE A 44 6.21 3.54 -10.22
C ILE A 44 4.69 3.35 -10.17
N ASP A 45 3.91 4.31 -10.66
CA ASP A 45 2.45 4.19 -10.72
C ASP A 45 2.02 2.98 -11.55
N ALA A 46 2.61 2.79 -12.73
CA ALA A 46 2.30 1.66 -13.58
C ALA A 46 2.65 0.31 -12.92
N ALA A 47 3.76 0.23 -12.18
CA ALA A 47 4.12 -0.98 -11.44
C ALA A 47 3.17 -1.27 -10.26
N ILE A 48 2.72 -0.23 -9.55
CA ILE A 48 1.71 -0.36 -8.49
C ILE A 48 0.39 -0.83 -9.09
N GLU A 49 -0.02 -0.27 -10.23
CA GLU A 49 -1.26 -0.65 -10.93
C GLU A 49 -1.22 -2.11 -11.42
N LYS A 50 -0.12 -2.54 -12.04
CA LYS A 50 0.07 -3.95 -12.43
C LYS A 50 -0.01 -4.91 -11.24
N THR A 51 0.47 -4.47 -10.09
CA THR A 51 0.37 -5.25 -8.84
C THR A 51 -1.08 -5.37 -8.37
N VAL A 52 -1.85 -4.28 -8.44
CA VAL A 52 -3.29 -4.30 -8.13
C VAL A 52 -4.07 -5.19 -9.12
N GLU A 53 -3.78 -5.09 -10.41
CA GLU A 53 -4.37 -5.95 -11.45
C GLU A 53 -4.08 -7.44 -11.18
N PHE A 54 -2.84 -7.76 -10.80
CA PHE A 54 -2.47 -9.11 -10.43
C PHE A 54 -3.24 -9.64 -9.22
N PHE A 55 -3.38 -8.84 -8.15
CA PHE A 55 -4.18 -9.25 -7.00
C PHE A 55 -5.64 -9.51 -7.38
N LYS A 56 -6.23 -8.67 -8.23
CA LYS A 56 -7.59 -8.89 -8.73
C LYS A 56 -7.70 -10.18 -9.56
N SER A 57 -6.70 -10.48 -10.40
CA SER A 57 -6.73 -11.68 -11.25
C SER A 57 -6.65 -12.99 -10.45
N VAL A 58 -6.07 -12.96 -9.24
CA VAL A 58 -6.04 -14.11 -8.31
C VAL A 58 -7.17 -14.09 -7.27
N GLY A 59 -8.18 -13.24 -7.45
CA GLY A 59 -9.39 -13.21 -6.60
C GLY A 59 -9.26 -12.39 -5.32
N CYS A 60 -8.24 -11.55 -5.20
CA CYS A 60 -8.10 -10.59 -4.11
C CYS A 60 -8.58 -9.21 -4.58
N ASP A 61 -9.81 -8.85 -4.20
CA ASP A 61 -10.30 -7.49 -4.40
C ASP A 61 -9.43 -6.53 -3.58
N ALA A 62 -8.83 -5.51 -4.20
CA ALA A 62 -7.87 -4.63 -3.55
C ALA A 62 -8.54 -3.33 -3.07
N THR A 63 -9.83 -3.39 -2.72
CA THR A 63 -10.64 -2.25 -2.28
C THR A 63 -11.06 -2.42 -0.82
N ARG A 64 -11.15 -1.30 -0.10
CA ARG A 64 -11.50 -1.30 1.33
C ARG A 64 -13.00 -1.52 1.54
N THR A 65 -13.84 -1.14 0.58
CA THR A 65 -15.29 -1.41 0.63
C THR A 65 -15.61 -2.89 0.52
N ALA A 66 -14.87 -3.66 -0.30
CA ALA A 66 -15.02 -5.11 -0.39
C ALA A 66 -14.80 -5.85 0.94
N TYR A 67 -14.11 -5.21 1.91
CA TYR A 67 -13.81 -5.78 3.22
C TYR A 67 -14.46 -5.06 4.39
N GLY A 68 -15.36 -4.10 4.14
CA GLY A 68 -16.05 -3.35 5.20
C GLY A 68 -15.11 -2.49 6.05
N VAL A 69 -13.97 -2.07 5.51
CA VAL A 69 -13.02 -1.19 6.21
C VAL A 69 -13.47 0.25 6.01
N THR A 70 -14.30 0.73 6.94
CA THR A 70 -14.82 2.10 6.98
C THR A 70 -13.83 3.06 7.64
N ASP A 71 -14.09 4.36 7.54
CA ASP A 71 -13.26 5.36 8.22
C ASP A 71 -13.33 5.22 9.75
N GLU A 72 -14.46 4.79 10.33
CA GLU A 72 -14.52 4.49 11.78
C GLU A 72 -13.65 3.29 12.18
N VAL A 73 -13.52 2.29 11.30
CA VAL A 73 -12.61 1.15 11.52
C VAL A 73 -11.16 1.62 11.51
N ILE A 74 -10.81 2.52 10.58
CA ILE A 74 -9.47 3.10 10.51
C ILE A 74 -9.13 3.85 11.81
N GLU A 75 -10.04 4.66 12.33
CA GLU A 75 -9.84 5.37 13.61
C GLU A 75 -9.59 4.40 14.78
N LYS A 76 -10.35 3.30 14.86
CA LYS A 76 -10.10 2.26 15.86
C LYS A 76 -8.71 1.63 15.72
N ILE A 77 -8.25 1.39 14.48
CA ILE A 77 -6.92 0.86 14.22
C ILE A 77 -5.85 1.84 14.71
N ILE A 78 -5.97 3.14 14.38
CA ILE A 78 -5.04 4.19 14.83
C ILE A 78 -4.92 4.17 16.35
N LEU A 79 -6.04 4.18 17.08
CA LEU A 79 -6.04 4.16 18.55
C LEU A 79 -5.33 2.93 19.14
N VAL A 80 -5.47 1.76 18.51
CA VAL A 80 -4.76 0.55 18.94
C VAL A 80 -3.24 0.72 18.76
N PHE A 81 -2.81 1.28 17.63
CA PHE A 81 -1.39 1.51 17.38
C PHE A 81 -0.78 2.61 18.25
N GLU A 82 -1.54 3.67 18.56
CA GLU A 82 -1.13 4.72 19.51
C GLU A 82 -0.87 4.13 20.90
N ARG A 83 -1.79 3.31 21.42
CA ARG A 83 -1.63 2.66 22.72
C ARG A 83 -0.42 1.71 22.77
N ARG A 84 -0.12 1.04 21.65
CA ARG A 84 1.02 0.13 21.56
C ARG A 84 2.36 0.86 21.42
N GLY A 85 2.37 2.08 20.92
CA GLY A 85 3.60 2.85 20.67
C GLY A 85 4.57 2.19 19.68
N THR A 86 4.09 1.22 18.88
CA THR A 86 4.94 0.46 17.95
C THR A 86 5.30 1.31 16.74
N LYS A 87 6.55 1.23 16.30
CA LYS A 87 7.01 1.76 15.02
C LYS A 87 7.29 0.62 14.05
N LEU A 88 6.74 0.69 12.84
CA LEU A 88 6.78 -0.39 11.86
C LEU A 88 7.67 -0.07 10.66
N GLY A 89 8.19 -1.12 10.02
CA GLY A 89 8.95 -1.01 8.78
C GLY A 89 10.29 -0.30 8.92
N GLU A 90 10.96 -0.09 7.79
CA GLU A 90 12.28 0.53 7.70
C GLU A 90 12.26 2.06 7.89
N CYS A 91 11.07 2.67 7.77
CA CYS A 91 10.85 4.12 7.94
C CYS A 91 10.23 4.47 9.30
N ALA A 92 10.14 3.52 10.23
CA ALA A 92 9.59 3.73 11.57
C ALA A 92 8.17 4.34 11.60
N ILE A 93 7.28 3.79 10.78
CA ILE A 93 5.87 4.18 10.60
C ILE A 93 5.12 4.08 11.94
N GLY A 94 4.54 5.19 12.40
CA GLY A 94 3.73 5.27 13.60
C GLY A 94 2.22 5.25 13.30
N ALA A 95 1.42 5.48 14.33
CA ALA A 95 -0.04 5.39 14.23
C ALA A 95 -0.64 6.43 13.27
N GLN A 96 -0.06 7.62 13.19
CA GLN A 96 -0.51 8.69 12.29
C GLN A 96 -0.31 8.29 10.83
N GLU A 97 0.88 7.79 10.49
CA GLU A 97 1.22 7.33 9.14
C GLU A 97 0.38 6.11 8.74
N ILE A 98 0.13 5.17 9.67
CA ILE A 98 -0.79 4.04 9.46
C ILE A 98 -2.17 4.56 9.04
N GLY A 99 -2.70 5.57 9.72
CA GLY A 99 -3.98 6.18 9.37
C GLY A 99 -4.00 6.78 7.97
N GLN A 100 -2.92 7.45 7.57
CA GLN A 100 -2.77 8.04 6.23
C GLN A 100 -2.70 6.95 5.15
N ILE A 101 -1.93 5.89 5.38
CA ILE A 101 -1.82 4.73 4.47
C ILE A 101 -3.19 4.06 4.29
N LEU A 102 -3.93 3.83 5.37
CA LEU A 102 -5.25 3.19 5.28
C LEU A 102 -6.29 4.07 4.56
N LYS A 103 -6.14 5.40 4.63
CA LYS A 103 -6.98 6.34 3.86
C LYS A 103 -6.63 6.38 2.37
N LEU A 104 -5.41 6.02 1.99
CA LEU A 104 -4.97 5.88 0.60
C LEU A 104 -5.39 4.54 -0.05
N CYS A 105 -5.88 3.59 0.73
CA CYS A 105 -6.42 2.34 0.20
C CYS A 105 -7.61 2.64 -0.72
N ALA A 106 -7.67 1.94 -1.87
CA ALA A 106 -8.74 2.15 -2.85
C ALA A 106 -10.11 1.93 -2.19
N LYS A 107 -11.08 2.78 -2.53
CA LYS A 107 -12.46 2.65 -2.06
C LYS A 107 -13.12 1.48 -2.75
#